data_AF-A0AAD8UBX1-F1
#
_entry.id   AF-A0AAD8UBX1-F1
#
_cell.length_a   1.000
_cell.length_b   1.000
_cell.length_c   1.000
_cell.angle_alpha   90.00
_cell.angle_beta   90.00
_cell.angle_gamma   90.00
#
_symmetry.space_group_name_H-M   'P 1'
#
loop_
_entity.id
_entity.type
_entity.pdbx_description
1 polymer ?
#
loop_
_entity_poly.entity_id
_entity_poly.type
_entity_poly.pdbx_seq_one_letter_code
_entity_poly.pdbx_strand_id
1 'polypeptide(L)'
;MQFIPQVDLGFSRTPSIFIFCQVFTEMSGLEKLKKFHPPAFLDDFEGEQLERWSKTVDGWFGDEIAGRLAGRKILTQFFNPLHFAFDSSLPPVPITWVGFPLNVRIKQPTDDARWAYAEDPDNQRAPPGRLDPEILKFHRKNEQTGEDEVVEVSRQREDRWVMDEYLEWSTKKVDGDVQTVSFTCEGPEYWEELAKYNPILTETPIKNPATQEYERNNKILNIYKKLNPDFAHEIKGDHLVDDEGNYNIYNRWNGHTNTGTIAHLIQINNSLSAEIDIAAQATVTRSDLVYGEPITNMLTLCGDGSAYGNPSRNSDPTIGAAVNEVCRLARDTVCPIPVTISVKDPVALYMYDADFSSFLLDRTGKRRGNVREMVQVPEGVFDWCDRGDITRNMGLHLRVSIPKGLKTDDDTRDLTLSDLFDQNNGGRYVHYGSQFADYIFMSVSGVVGPKPEPQNDGEAWPGKPQPALTYTEPYLQKPFIEPKVLGGPDLFKKMGEDDADETTFDRKGDSRVEFNAVVTTSDLEAMDLRVEAKDGPSGYMGMPEPGPPNGPDYQSITPKVIY
;
A
#
# COMPACT_ATOMS: atom_id res chain seq x y z
N MET A 1 34.05 3.42 -71.29
CA MET A 1 33.76 4.83 -71.60
C MET A 1 32.51 5.18 -70.84
N GLN A 2 32.67 5.93 -69.75
CA GLN A 2 31.58 6.49 -68.93
C GLN A 2 30.73 7.45 -69.77
N PHE A 3 29.44 7.55 -69.48
CA PHE A 3 28.75 8.84 -69.46
C PHE A 3 27.55 8.79 -68.50
N ILE A 4 27.56 9.77 -67.59
CA ILE A 4 26.53 10.13 -66.60
C ILE A 4 25.47 10.99 -67.33
N PRO A 5 24.26 11.19 -66.78
CA PRO A 5 24.06 12.49 -66.12
C PRO A 5 23.34 12.45 -64.77
N GLN A 6 23.72 13.45 -63.98
CA GLN A 6 23.20 13.87 -62.68
C GLN A 6 21.71 14.25 -62.73
N VAL A 7 20.97 13.85 -61.71
CA VAL A 7 20.33 14.66 -60.63
C VAL A 7 19.21 15.58 -61.12
N ASP A 8 18.00 15.31 -60.63
CA ASP A 8 17.09 16.38 -60.22
C ASP A 8 16.41 16.05 -58.89
N LEU A 9 16.35 17.07 -58.03
CA LEU A 9 15.94 17.03 -56.63
C LEU A 9 14.42 17.15 -56.52
N GLY A 10 13.79 16.20 -55.81
CA GLY A 10 12.37 16.28 -55.43
C GLY A 10 12.17 15.84 -53.98
N PHE A 11 12.15 16.80 -53.06
CA PHE A 11 11.71 16.62 -51.69
C PHE A 11 10.20 16.32 -51.66
N SER A 12 9.79 15.19 -51.08
CA SER A 12 8.45 15.02 -50.47
C SER A 12 8.36 13.76 -49.60
N ARG A 13 8.54 13.99 -48.29
CA ARG A 13 7.91 13.40 -47.09
C ARG A 13 7.28 11.98 -47.16
N THR A 14 7.75 11.18 -46.19
CA THR A 14 7.11 10.07 -45.42
C THR A 14 6.82 8.72 -46.08
N PRO A 15 7.48 7.64 -45.60
CA PRO A 15 6.95 6.28 -45.69
C PRO A 15 6.96 5.59 -44.32
N SER A 16 5.92 5.73 -43.49
CA SER A 16 5.84 4.95 -42.22
C SER A 16 4.41 4.81 -41.68
N ILE A 17 3.40 4.50 -42.51
CA ILE A 17 2.03 4.19 -42.00
C ILE A 17 1.42 2.94 -42.65
N PHE A 18 2.06 2.34 -43.66
CA PHE A 18 1.47 1.20 -44.40
C PHE A 18 2.01 -0.19 -44.04
N ILE A 19 2.73 -0.33 -42.93
CA ILE A 19 3.14 -1.64 -42.37
C ILE A 19 2.56 -1.75 -40.95
N PHE A 20 1.24 -1.73 -40.82
CA PHE A 20 0.57 -2.14 -39.57
C PHE A 20 -0.81 -2.78 -39.79
N CYS A 21 -1.16 -3.12 -41.03
CA CYS A 21 -2.50 -3.65 -41.35
C CYS A 21 -2.49 -5.06 -41.95
N GLN A 22 -1.40 -5.82 -41.82
CA GLN A 22 -1.35 -7.17 -42.38
C GLN A 22 -0.46 -8.13 -41.57
N VAL A 23 -0.70 -8.20 -40.25
CA VAL A 23 -0.35 -9.36 -39.41
C VAL A 23 -1.46 -9.53 -38.37
N PHE A 24 -2.65 -9.93 -38.80
CA PHE A 24 -3.69 -10.44 -37.91
C PHE A 24 -4.29 -11.67 -38.56
N THR A 25 -3.51 -12.75 -38.56
CA THR A 25 -4.02 -14.09 -38.86
C THR A 25 -3.02 -15.06 -38.23
N GLU A 26 -3.48 -15.73 -37.17
CA GLU A 26 -2.75 -16.66 -36.28
C GLU A 26 -2.01 -16.08 -35.05
N MET A 27 -2.78 -15.58 -34.06
CA MET A 27 -2.38 -15.60 -32.64
C MET A 27 -3.63 -15.84 -31.77
N SER A 28 -4.02 -17.10 -31.56
CA SER A 28 -5.06 -17.44 -30.58
C SER A 28 -4.42 -17.55 -29.18
N GLY A 29 -4.17 -16.41 -28.54
CA GLY A 29 -3.58 -16.28 -27.19
C GLY A 29 -4.58 -15.98 -26.07
N LEU A 30 -5.89 -16.03 -26.35
CA LEU A 30 -6.93 -15.81 -25.36
C LEU A 30 -6.87 -16.90 -24.27
N GLU A 31 -6.46 -16.51 -23.06
CA GLU A 31 -6.44 -17.37 -21.90
C GLU A 31 -7.69 -17.14 -21.05
N LYS A 32 -8.20 -18.25 -20.52
CA LYS A 32 -9.27 -18.27 -19.53
C LYS A 32 -8.63 -18.51 -18.18
N LEU A 33 -8.73 -17.52 -17.29
CA LEU A 33 -8.38 -17.75 -15.89
C LEU A 33 -9.42 -18.72 -15.33
N LYS A 34 -8.96 -19.88 -14.85
CA LYS A 34 -9.86 -20.90 -14.28
C LYS A 34 -10.22 -20.60 -12.83
N LYS A 35 -9.31 -19.93 -12.13
CA LYS A 35 -9.41 -19.48 -10.75
C LYS A 35 -8.30 -18.48 -10.46
N PHE A 36 -8.53 -17.60 -9.50
CA PHE A 36 -7.48 -16.74 -8.98
C PHE A 36 -6.48 -17.53 -8.15
N HIS A 37 -5.20 -17.27 -8.36
CA HIS A 37 -4.13 -17.84 -7.56
C HIS A 37 -3.95 -17.03 -6.26
N PRO A 38 -3.41 -17.66 -5.21
CA PRO A 38 -2.93 -16.97 -4.01
C PRO A 38 -1.84 -15.95 -4.35
N PRO A 39 -1.65 -14.88 -3.55
CA PRO A 39 -0.53 -13.95 -3.69
C PRO A 39 0.78 -14.69 -3.90
N ALA A 40 1.58 -14.24 -4.88
CA ALA A 40 2.85 -14.87 -5.28
C ALA A 40 2.81 -16.40 -5.53
N PHE A 41 1.64 -16.95 -5.86
CA PHE A 41 1.41 -18.40 -5.98
C PHE A 41 1.77 -19.20 -4.71
N LEU A 42 1.59 -18.59 -3.53
CA LEU A 42 1.74 -19.30 -2.26
C LEU A 42 0.91 -20.58 -2.23
N ASP A 43 1.48 -21.64 -1.66
CA ASP A 43 0.90 -22.98 -1.60
C ASP A 43 0.29 -23.29 -0.22
N ASP A 44 0.00 -22.27 0.59
CA ASP A 44 -0.60 -22.46 1.92
C ASP A 44 -2.02 -23.05 1.83
N PHE A 45 -2.78 -22.71 0.77
CA PHE A 45 -4.11 -23.25 0.51
C PHE A 45 -4.07 -24.63 -0.15
N GLU A 46 -4.85 -25.58 0.38
CA GLU A 46 -4.95 -26.94 -0.16
C GLU A 46 -6.37 -27.29 -0.63
N GLY A 47 -6.48 -28.05 -1.73
CA GLY A 47 -7.76 -28.61 -2.19
C GLY A 47 -8.85 -27.55 -2.42
N GLU A 48 -10.00 -27.71 -1.74
CA GLU A 48 -11.14 -26.79 -1.85
C GLU A 48 -10.83 -25.37 -1.35
N GLN A 49 -9.84 -25.20 -0.45
CA GLN A 49 -9.50 -23.89 0.10
C GLN A 49 -9.09 -22.90 -1.00
N LEU A 50 -8.41 -23.41 -2.03
CA LEU A 50 -8.01 -22.60 -3.20
C LEU A 50 -9.21 -22.15 -4.04
N GLU A 51 -10.24 -22.97 -4.16
CA GLU A 51 -11.49 -22.58 -4.84
C GLU A 51 -12.24 -21.50 -4.04
N ARG A 52 -12.16 -21.56 -2.71
CA ARG A 52 -12.74 -20.57 -1.81
C ARG A 52 -12.01 -19.23 -1.87
N TRP A 53 -10.67 -19.25 -1.85
CA TRP A 53 -9.87 -18.06 -2.11
C TRP A 53 -10.27 -17.40 -3.44
N SER A 54 -10.34 -18.19 -4.52
CA SER A 54 -10.75 -17.67 -5.81
C SER A 54 -12.15 -17.06 -5.80
N LYS A 55 -13.09 -17.66 -5.06
CA LYS A 55 -14.45 -17.11 -4.92
C LYS A 55 -14.47 -15.79 -4.16
N THR A 56 -13.60 -15.62 -3.17
CA THR A 56 -13.46 -14.36 -2.43
C THR A 56 -12.95 -13.25 -3.36
N VAL A 57 -11.88 -13.50 -4.11
CA VAL A 57 -11.32 -12.53 -5.08
C VAL A 57 -12.34 -12.21 -6.18
N ASP A 58 -13.03 -13.23 -6.71
CA ASP A 58 -14.11 -13.07 -7.69
C ASP A 58 -15.21 -12.12 -7.19
N GLY A 59 -15.59 -12.27 -5.92
CA GLY A 59 -16.55 -11.40 -5.26
C GLY A 59 -16.15 -9.93 -5.29
N TRP A 60 -14.89 -9.61 -4.96
CA TRP A 60 -14.38 -8.23 -4.97
C TRP A 60 -14.46 -7.59 -6.36
N PHE A 61 -14.03 -8.30 -7.40
CA PHE A 61 -14.19 -7.82 -8.78
C PHE A 61 -15.67 -7.61 -9.15
N GLY A 62 -16.53 -8.57 -8.79
CA GLY A 62 -17.96 -8.53 -9.08
C GLY A 62 -18.67 -7.35 -8.42
N ASP A 63 -18.33 -7.03 -7.18
CA ASP A 63 -18.89 -5.90 -6.44
C ASP A 63 -18.51 -4.56 -7.08
N GLU A 64 -17.23 -4.42 -7.48
CA GLU A 64 -16.73 -3.22 -8.16
C GLU A 64 -17.35 -3.02 -9.54
N ILE A 65 -17.35 -4.05 -10.38
CA ILE A 65 -17.91 -3.99 -11.74
C ILE A 65 -19.40 -3.67 -11.70
N ALA A 66 -20.14 -4.21 -10.73
CA ALA A 66 -21.57 -3.96 -10.59
C ALA A 66 -21.90 -2.59 -9.98
N GLY A 67 -20.91 -1.85 -9.44
CA GLY A 67 -21.12 -0.55 -8.82
C GLY A 67 -22.07 -0.60 -7.62
N ARG A 68 -21.95 -1.62 -6.77
CA ARG A 68 -22.90 -1.90 -5.67
C ARG A 68 -22.81 -0.92 -4.50
N LEU A 69 -21.82 -0.04 -4.49
CA LEU A 69 -21.65 1.00 -3.47
C LEU A 69 -22.30 2.32 -3.90
N ALA A 70 -22.76 3.10 -2.91
CA ALA A 70 -23.46 4.35 -3.14
C ALA A 70 -22.61 5.34 -3.96
N GLY A 71 -23.19 5.90 -5.03
CA GLY A 71 -22.49 6.84 -5.91
C GLY A 71 -21.63 6.19 -7.01
N ARG A 72 -21.48 4.87 -7.01
CA ARG A 72 -20.76 4.14 -8.07
C ARG A 72 -21.69 3.78 -9.23
N LYS A 73 -21.10 3.53 -10.39
CA LYS A 73 -21.79 3.08 -11.61
C LYS A 73 -21.17 1.76 -12.06
N ILE A 74 -21.96 0.99 -12.82
CA ILE A 74 -21.48 -0.22 -13.48
C ILE A 74 -20.23 0.11 -14.29
N LEU A 75 -19.15 -0.65 -14.21
CA LEU A 75 -17.94 -0.37 -14.97
C LEU A 75 -17.99 -1.02 -16.36
N THR A 76 -17.45 -0.33 -17.37
CA THR A 76 -17.48 -0.79 -18.78
C THR A 76 -16.11 -0.93 -19.42
N GLN A 77 -15.06 -0.61 -18.67
CA GLN A 77 -13.66 -0.73 -19.09
C GLN A 77 -12.82 -1.52 -18.06
N PHE A 78 -13.44 -2.00 -16.98
CA PHE A 78 -12.83 -2.93 -16.03
C PHE A 78 -13.50 -4.31 -16.20
N PHE A 79 -12.72 -5.39 -16.15
CA PHE A 79 -13.25 -6.75 -16.29
C PHE A 79 -12.70 -7.69 -15.23
N ASN A 80 -13.41 -8.80 -15.04
CA ASN A 80 -12.96 -9.89 -14.18
C ASN A 80 -12.39 -11.01 -15.06
N PRO A 81 -11.10 -11.37 -14.91
CA PRO A 81 -10.44 -12.36 -15.75
C PRO A 81 -11.00 -13.79 -15.56
N LEU A 82 -11.73 -14.04 -14.47
CA LEU A 82 -12.47 -15.29 -14.24
C LEU A 82 -13.73 -15.42 -15.11
N HIS A 83 -14.29 -14.29 -15.58
CA HIS A 83 -15.52 -14.27 -16.39
C HIS A 83 -15.27 -13.84 -17.82
N PHE A 84 -14.13 -13.22 -18.11
CA PHE A 84 -13.78 -12.78 -19.46
C PHE A 84 -12.35 -13.22 -19.85
N ALA A 85 -12.25 -13.91 -20.98
CA ALA A 85 -10.98 -14.35 -21.55
C ALA A 85 -10.21 -13.17 -22.15
N PHE A 86 -8.93 -13.06 -21.80
CA PHE A 86 -8.05 -11.99 -22.25
C PHE A 86 -6.79 -12.56 -22.88
N ASP A 87 -6.08 -11.75 -23.66
CA ASP A 87 -4.83 -12.19 -24.28
C ASP A 87 -3.71 -12.23 -23.23
N SER A 88 -3.36 -13.45 -22.82
CA SER A 88 -2.31 -13.72 -21.83
C SER A 88 -0.90 -13.43 -22.33
N SER A 89 -0.72 -13.28 -23.65
CA SER A 89 0.57 -12.90 -24.22
C SER A 89 0.88 -11.42 -24.01
N LEU A 90 -0.11 -10.62 -23.63
CA LEU A 90 0.09 -9.22 -23.30
C LEU A 90 0.94 -9.10 -22.03
N PRO A 91 2.07 -8.37 -22.07
CA PRO A 91 2.90 -8.20 -20.90
C PRO A 91 2.11 -7.46 -19.81
N PRO A 92 2.23 -7.88 -18.55
CA PRO A 92 1.66 -7.13 -17.45
C PRO A 92 2.30 -5.75 -17.36
N VAL A 93 1.51 -4.76 -16.98
CA VAL A 93 1.97 -3.38 -16.78
C VAL A 93 2.07 -3.13 -15.27
N PRO A 94 3.28 -3.11 -14.69
CA PRO A 94 3.45 -2.77 -13.29
C PRO A 94 3.24 -1.27 -13.10
N ILE A 95 2.50 -0.91 -12.06
CA ILE A 95 2.40 0.45 -11.56
C ILE A 95 3.16 0.48 -10.24
N THR A 96 4.25 1.24 -10.18
CA THR A 96 5.20 1.19 -9.05
C THR A 96 5.23 2.50 -8.26
N TRP A 97 5.45 2.40 -6.94
CA TRP A 97 5.66 3.55 -6.05
C TRP A 97 6.64 3.21 -4.92
N VAL A 98 7.14 4.22 -4.20
CA VAL A 98 8.03 4.01 -3.04
C VAL A 98 7.23 3.55 -1.81
N GLY A 99 7.75 2.60 -1.05
CA GLY A 99 7.07 2.02 0.11
C GLY A 99 7.02 2.92 1.34
N PHE A 100 7.90 3.92 1.46
CA PHE A 100 7.84 4.87 2.57
C PHE A 100 6.59 5.79 2.47
N PRO A 101 5.79 5.93 3.54
CA PRO A 101 4.53 6.68 3.50
C PRO A 101 4.69 8.16 3.12
N LEU A 102 4.00 8.58 2.05
CA LEU A 102 4.05 9.97 1.59
C LEU A 102 3.54 10.94 2.64
N ASN A 103 2.45 10.57 3.31
CA ASN A 103 1.78 11.38 4.33
C ASN A 103 2.70 11.74 5.51
N VAL A 104 3.68 10.89 5.84
CA VAL A 104 4.73 11.18 6.83
C VAL A 104 5.80 12.05 6.20
N ARG A 105 6.29 11.67 5.02
CA ARG A 105 7.37 12.38 4.32
C ARG A 105 7.08 13.88 4.14
N ILE A 106 5.86 14.24 3.76
CA ILE A 106 5.49 15.65 3.49
C ILE A 106 5.26 16.49 4.76
N LYS A 107 5.06 15.86 5.93
CA LYS A 107 4.77 16.55 7.20
C LYS A 107 6.01 16.80 8.04
N GLN A 108 7.09 16.09 7.76
CA GLN A 108 8.30 16.10 8.58
C GLN A 108 9.42 16.88 7.89
N PRO A 109 10.22 17.66 8.64
CA PRO A 109 11.17 18.62 8.06
C PRO A 109 12.46 17.99 7.53
N THR A 110 12.80 16.77 7.97
CA THR A 110 14.05 16.08 7.62
C THR A 110 13.83 14.58 7.51
N ASP A 111 14.79 13.88 6.89
CA ASP A 111 14.78 12.42 6.81
C ASP A 111 14.78 11.74 8.19
N ASP A 112 15.63 12.18 9.12
CA ASP A 112 15.67 11.59 10.46
C ASP A 112 14.35 11.82 11.20
N ALA A 113 13.72 12.98 11.02
CA ALA A 113 12.42 13.28 11.63
C ALA A 113 11.31 12.38 11.06
N ARG A 114 11.26 12.16 9.74
CA ARG A 114 10.25 11.25 9.14
C ARG A 114 10.46 9.80 9.54
N TRP A 115 11.71 9.33 9.59
CA TRP A 115 11.99 7.96 10.00
C TRP A 115 11.66 7.73 11.47
N ALA A 116 12.04 8.66 12.34
CA ALA A 116 11.67 8.61 13.76
C ALA A 116 10.15 8.64 13.95
N TYR A 117 9.46 9.56 13.26
CA TYR A 117 8.01 9.71 13.33
C TYR A 117 7.28 8.42 12.90
N ALA A 118 7.77 7.77 11.84
CA ALA A 118 7.21 6.52 11.32
C ALA A 118 7.54 5.28 12.18
N GLU A 119 8.41 5.39 13.19
CA GLU A 119 8.70 4.28 14.13
C GLU A 119 8.12 4.51 15.52
N ASP A 120 7.76 5.73 15.86
CA ASP A 120 7.26 6.07 17.20
C ASP A 120 5.91 5.40 17.46
N PRO A 121 5.79 4.49 18.46
CA PRO A 121 4.55 3.80 18.77
C PRO A 121 3.37 4.72 19.10
N ASP A 122 3.62 5.95 19.57
CA ASP A 122 2.54 6.91 19.83
C ASP A 122 1.90 7.43 18.54
N ASN A 123 2.67 7.53 17.45
CA ASN A 123 2.16 7.91 16.13
C ASN A 123 1.48 6.74 15.39
N GLN A 124 1.67 5.50 15.85
CA GLN A 124 1.07 4.31 15.23
C GLN A 124 -0.35 4.00 15.71
N ARG A 125 -0.87 4.81 16.64
CA ARG A 125 -2.22 4.64 17.19
C ARG A 125 -3.23 5.43 16.37
N ALA A 126 -4.36 4.80 16.09
CA ALA A 126 -5.53 5.44 15.53
C ALA A 126 -6.01 6.57 16.45
N PRO A 127 -6.62 7.62 15.88
CA PRO A 127 -7.35 8.61 16.66
C PRO A 127 -8.39 7.96 17.59
N PRO A 128 -8.58 8.50 18.81
CA PRO A 128 -9.59 7.99 19.73
C PRO A 128 -10.98 7.88 19.08
N GLY A 129 -11.65 6.74 19.28
CA GLY A 129 -13.02 6.50 18.81
C GLY A 129 -13.13 5.91 17.40
N ARG A 130 -12.03 5.75 16.66
CA ARG A 130 -12.04 5.07 15.36
C ARG A 130 -12.10 3.54 15.48
N LEU A 131 -11.37 2.98 16.44
CA LEU A 131 -11.35 1.55 16.74
C LEU A 131 -11.51 1.33 18.24
N ASP A 132 -12.12 0.19 18.59
CA ASP A 132 -12.23 -0.22 19.98
C ASP A 132 -10.83 -0.46 20.56
N PRO A 133 -10.54 0.06 21.77
CA PRO A 133 -9.27 -0.17 22.41
C PRO A 133 -9.01 -1.66 22.62
N GLU A 134 -7.74 -2.02 22.74
CA GLU A 134 -7.34 -3.34 23.22
C GLU A 134 -7.63 -3.45 24.72
N ILE A 135 -8.21 -4.58 25.13
CA ILE A 135 -8.41 -4.89 26.54
C ILE A 135 -7.37 -5.94 26.94
N LEU A 136 -6.33 -5.49 27.64
CA LEU A 136 -5.29 -6.35 28.20
C LEU A 136 -5.77 -6.95 29.52
N LYS A 137 -5.83 -8.27 29.59
CA LYS A 137 -6.25 -9.01 30.79
C LYS A 137 -5.03 -9.57 31.52
N PHE A 138 -4.86 -9.16 32.78
CA PHE A 138 -3.78 -9.65 33.66
C PHE A 138 -4.37 -10.45 34.80
N HIS A 139 -3.78 -11.61 35.10
CA HIS A 139 -4.09 -12.34 36.32
C HIS A 139 -3.19 -11.84 37.44
N ARG A 140 -3.77 -11.37 38.54
CA ARG A 140 -3.04 -11.10 39.79
C ARG A 140 -3.76 -11.75 40.96
N LYS A 141 -3.05 -11.99 42.05
CA LYS A 141 -3.69 -12.42 43.30
C LYS A 141 -4.22 -11.20 44.04
N ASN A 142 -5.49 -11.22 44.39
CA ASN A 142 -6.09 -10.23 45.24
C ASN A 142 -5.41 -10.26 46.63
N GLU A 143 -4.84 -9.14 47.07
CA GLU A 143 -4.07 -9.06 48.31
C GLU A 143 -4.91 -9.31 49.59
N GLN A 144 -6.23 -9.17 49.51
CA GLN A 144 -7.15 -9.31 50.63
C GLN A 144 -7.79 -10.70 50.71
N THR A 145 -8.14 -11.30 49.56
CA THR A 145 -8.82 -12.60 49.51
C THR A 145 -7.88 -13.75 49.15
N GLY A 146 -6.72 -13.47 48.54
CA GLY A 146 -5.79 -14.47 48.03
C GLY A 146 -6.26 -15.18 46.76
N GLU A 147 -7.42 -14.80 46.22
CA GLU A 147 -8.01 -15.37 45.01
C GLU A 147 -7.39 -14.74 43.75
N ASP A 148 -7.36 -15.49 42.65
CA ASP A 148 -6.92 -14.97 41.35
C ASP A 148 -7.99 -14.01 40.80
N GLU A 149 -7.63 -12.75 40.64
CA GLU A 149 -8.44 -11.72 40.02
C GLU A 149 -7.90 -11.35 38.64
N VAL A 150 -8.82 -11.09 37.70
CA VAL A 150 -8.49 -10.59 36.37
C VAL A 150 -8.59 -9.07 36.40
N VAL A 151 -7.49 -8.40 36.10
CA VAL A 151 -7.44 -6.95 35.89
C VAL A 151 -7.49 -6.68 34.41
N GLU A 152 -8.44 -5.86 33.99
CA GLU A 152 -8.59 -5.42 32.61
C GLU A 152 -8.03 -4.00 32.47
N VAL A 153 -7.09 -3.81 31.55
CA VAL A 153 -6.50 -2.51 31.22
C VAL A 153 -6.83 -2.19 29.76
N SER A 154 -7.55 -1.11 29.54
CA SER A 154 -7.82 -0.59 28.21
C SER A 154 -6.60 0.19 27.68
N ARG A 155 -6.16 -0.13 26.47
CA ARG A 155 -5.05 0.54 25.78
C ARG A 155 -5.44 0.81 24.32
N GLN A 156 -5.09 1.97 23.79
CA GLN A 156 -5.19 2.20 22.34
C GLN A 156 -4.25 1.28 21.58
N ARG A 157 -4.78 0.62 20.54
CA ARG A 157 -4.02 -0.30 19.68
C ARG A 157 -2.97 0.45 18.87
N GLU A 158 -1.86 -0.23 18.58
CA GLU A 158 -0.93 0.16 17.52
C GLU A 158 -1.41 -0.47 16.21
N ASP A 159 -2.25 0.24 15.47
CA ASP A 159 -2.84 -0.15 14.20
C ASP A 159 -2.02 0.33 12.99
N ARG A 160 -0.75 0.69 13.24
CA ARG A 160 0.21 1.17 12.25
C ARG A 160 -0.29 2.38 11.47
N TRP A 161 -0.95 3.28 12.20
CA TRP A 161 -1.71 4.39 11.66
C TRP A 161 -0.99 5.18 10.55
N VAL A 162 0.30 5.45 10.72
CA VAL A 162 1.08 6.26 9.77
C VAL A 162 1.81 5.43 8.71
N MET A 163 1.79 4.10 8.78
CA MET A 163 2.29 3.19 7.72
C MET A 163 1.23 2.97 6.62
N ASP A 164 0.59 4.06 6.20
CA ASP A 164 -0.55 4.10 5.26
C ASP A 164 -0.09 4.02 3.79
N GLU A 165 0.73 3.01 3.43
CA GLU A 165 1.37 2.92 2.10
C GLU A 165 1.65 1.47 1.63
N TYR A 166 0.77 0.52 1.95
CA TYR A 166 0.83 -0.89 1.50
C TYR A 166 2.13 -1.66 1.83
N LEU A 167 3.03 -1.04 2.60
CA LEU A 167 4.24 -1.60 3.17
C LEU A 167 4.25 -1.27 4.66
N GLU A 168 4.19 -2.30 5.49
CA GLU A 168 4.23 -2.17 6.94
C GLU A 168 5.44 -2.88 7.50
N TRP A 169 5.89 -2.44 8.67
CA TRP A 169 7.05 -3.04 9.32
C TRP A 169 6.98 -3.06 10.84
N SER A 170 7.88 -3.85 11.43
CA SER A 170 8.16 -3.87 12.86
C SER A 170 9.67 -3.84 13.07
N THR A 171 10.14 -2.97 13.97
CA THR A 171 11.56 -2.73 14.24
C THR A 171 11.91 -3.12 15.66
N LYS A 172 12.80 -4.10 15.84
CA LYS A 172 13.37 -4.42 17.15
C LYS A 172 14.61 -3.58 17.42
N LYS A 173 14.59 -2.82 18.52
CA LYS A 173 15.78 -2.13 19.05
C LYS A 173 16.20 -2.72 20.40
N VAL A 174 17.52 -2.77 20.63
CA VAL A 174 18.14 -3.14 21.91
C VAL A 174 19.19 -2.08 22.23
N ASP A 175 19.09 -1.45 23.40
CA ASP A 175 19.98 -0.36 23.82
C ASP A 175 20.08 0.81 22.81
N GLY A 176 18.99 1.06 22.08
CA GLY A 176 18.91 2.09 21.04
C GLY A 176 19.36 1.63 19.65
N ASP A 177 20.04 0.49 19.55
CA ASP A 177 20.54 -0.06 18.28
C ASP A 177 19.49 -0.93 17.60
N VAL A 178 19.38 -0.80 16.28
CA VAL A 178 18.48 -1.60 15.45
C VAL A 178 19.04 -3.01 15.30
N GLN A 179 18.24 -4.01 15.68
CA GLN A 179 18.63 -5.43 15.63
C GLN A 179 17.98 -6.17 14.47
N THR A 180 16.69 -5.92 14.26
CA THR A 180 15.89 -6.60 13.23
C THR A 180 14.80 -5.67 12.76
N VAL A 181 14.55 -5.68 11.45
CA VAL A 181 13.40 -5.03 10.84
C VAL A 181 12.71 -6.06 9.97
N SER A 182 11.41 -6.23 10.13
CA SER A 182 10.64 -7.13 9.27
C SER A 182 9.58 -6.31 8.56
N PHE A 183 9.45 -6.51 7.25
CA PHE A 183 8.51 -5.85 6.35
C PHE A 183 7.51 -6.86 5.78
N THR A 184 6.29 -6.43 5.53
CA THR A 184 5.28 -7.21 4.79
C THR A 184 4.42 -6.31 3.91
N CYS A 185 3.90 -6.89 2.83
CA CYS A 185 2.81 -6.31 2.05
C CYS A 185 1.63 -7.29 1.86
N GLU A 186 1.57 -8.34 2.67
CA GLU A 186 0.47 -9.31 2.61
C GLU A 186 -0.79 -8.75 3.26
N GLY A 187 -1.90 -8.74 2.54
CA GLY A 187 -3.18 -8.30 3.09
C GLY A 187 -3.70 -9.22 4.20
N PRO A 188 -4.39 -8.67 5.21
CA PRO A 188 -5.01 -9.48 6.26
C PRO A 188 -6.04 -10.46 5.69
N GLU A 189 -6.70 -10.14 4.57
CA GLU A 189 -7.74 -10.98 3.99
C GLU A 189 -7.24 -12.38 3.60
N TYR A 190 -5.98 -12.49 3.17
CA TYR A 190 -5.35 -13.79 2.87
C TYR A 190 -5.23 -14.66 4.13
N TRP A 191 -4.79 -14.06 5.24
CA TRP A 191 -4.56 -14.73 6.51
C TRP A 191 -5.87 -15.09 7.21
N GLU A 192 -6.86 -14.22 7.16
CA GLU A 192 -8.21 -14.48 7.64
C GLU A 192 -8.88 -15.60 6.86
N GLU A 193 -8.77 -15.61 5.53
CA GLU A 193 -9.31 -16.69 4.70
C GLU A 193 -8.58 -18.01 4.97
N LEU A 194 -7.26 -18.00 5.13
CA LEU A 194 -6.49 -19.18 5.52
C LEU A 194 -6.92 -19.73 6.89
N ALA A 195 -7.20 -18.84 7.85
CA ALA A 195 -7.61 -19.20 9.20
C ALA A 195 -9.01 -19.84 9.28
N LYS A 196 -9.93 -19.48 8.37
CA LYS A 196 -11.26 -20.11 8.29
C LYS A 196 -11.17 -21.62 8.07
N TYR A 197 -10.19 -22.07 7.27
CA TYR A 197 -10.01 -23.50 6.94
C TYR A 197 -8.93 -24.18 7.78
N ASN A 198 -8.10 -23.39 8.46
CA ASN A 198 -6.99 -23.88 9.27
C ASN A 198 -7.04 -23.23 10.67
N PRO A 199 -8.09 -23.50 11.46
CA PRO A 199 -8.19 -22.94 12.79
C PRO A 199 -6.97 -23.36 13.62
N ILE A 200 -6.47 -22.44 14.44
CA ILE A 200 -5.13 -22.60 15.03
C ILE A 200 -5.21 -23.53 16.24
N LEU A 201 -4.28 -24.49 16.31
CA LEU A 201 -4.11 -25.36 17.47
C LEU A 201 -3.50 -24.58 18.64
N THR A 202 -4.22 -24.55 19.77
CA THR A 202 -3.78 -23.91 21.02
C THR A 202 -3.29 -24.94 22.02
N GLU A 203 -2.34 -24.57 22.89
CA GLU A 203 -1.89 -25.41 24.01
C GLU A 203 -2.89 -25.35 25.18
N THR A 204 -3.53 -24.19 25.36
CA THR A 204 -4.52 -23.95 26.41
C THR A 204 -5.94 -24.24 25.90
N PRO A 205 -6.77 -24.97 26.66
CA PRO A 205 -8.17 -25.14 26.34
C PRO A 205 -8.91 -23.80 26.31
N ILE A 206 -9.59 -23.50 25.21
CA ILE A 206 -10.44 -22.32 25.07
C ILE A 206 -11.75 -22.57 25.83
N LYS A 207 -12.14 -21.65 26.70
CA LYS A 207 -13.31 -21.82 27.59
C LYS A 207 -14.63 -21.81 26.83
N ASN A 208 -14.79 -20.88 25.88
CA ASN A 208 -16.00 -20.70 25.07
C ASN A 208 -15.60 -20.58 23.59
N PRO A 209 -15.16 -21.67 22.95
CA PRO A 209 -14.66 -21.59 21.59
C PRO A 209 -15.79 -21.26 20.63
N ALA A 210 -15.50 -20.38 19.66
CA ALA A 210 -16.36 -20.21 18.49
C ALA A 210 -16.54 -21.55 17.77
N THR A 211 -17.68 -21.71 17.10
CA THR A 211 -17.94 -22.92 16.31
C THR A 211 -16.96 -22.98 15.15
N GLN A 212 -16.21 -24.08 15.04
CA GLN A 212 -15.24 -24.33 13.97
C GLN A 212 -15.72 -25.50 13.11
N GLU A 213 -15.70 -25.32 11.78
CA GLU A 213 -16.02 -26.38 10.83
C GLU A 213 -14.85 -27.36 10.64
N TYR A 214 -13.62 -26.88 10.81
CA TYR A 214 -12.39 -27.62 10.53
C TYR A 214 -11.62 -27.97 11.80
N GLU A 215 -10.81 -29.03 11.74
CA GLU A 215 -9.94 -29.43 12.85
C GLU A 215 -8.81 -28.42 13.05
N ARG A 216 -8.53 -28.11 14.33
CA ARG A 216 -7.43 -27.21 14.68
C ARG A 216 -6.08 -27.80 14.31
N ASN A 217 -5.22 -27.02 13.65
CA ASN A 217 -3.93 -27.49 13.15
C ASN A 217 -2.80 -26.43 13.32
N ASN A 218 -1.58 -26.81 12.92
CA ASN A 218 -0.37 -25.98 13.10
C ASN A 218 0.02 -25.17 11.86
N LYS A 219 -0.80 -25.10 10.80
CA LYS A 219 -0.39 -24.49 9.53
C LYS A 219 0.03 -23.02 9.70
N ILE A 220 -0.87 -22.16 10.19
CA ILE A 220 -0.58 -20.74 10.43
C ILE A 220 0.54 -20.58 11.47
N LEU A 221 0.54 -21.39 12.54
CA LEU A 221 1.60 -21.38 13.54
C LEU A 221 2.98 -21.62 12.93
N ASN A 222 3.10 -22.57 12.00
CA ASN A 222 4.36 -22.89 11.33
C ASN A 222 4.82 -21.74 10.42
N ILE A 223 3.90 -21.06 9.73
CA ILE A 223 4.23 -19.88 8.93
C ILE A 223 4.78 -18.77 9.84
N TYR A 224 4.12 -18.46 10.95
CA TYR A 224 4.61 -17.48 11.93
C TYR A 224 6.01 -17.80 12.45
N LYS A 225 6.29 -19.07 12.76
CA LYS A 225 7.62 -19.53 13.18
C LYS A 225 8.67 -19.37 12.09
N LYS A 226 8.32 -19.66 10.83
CA LYS A 226 9.20 -19.50 9.68
C LYS A 226 9.56 -18.03 9.43
N LEU A 227 8.59 -17.11 9.55
CA LEU A 227 8.82 -15.67 9.41
C LEU A 227 9.67 -15.09 10.55
N ASN A 228 9.67 -15.75 11.71
CA ASN A 228 10.29 -15.25 12.93
C ASN A 228 11.24 -16.29 13.56
N PRO A 229 12.30 -16.75 12.85
CA PRO A 229 13.17 -17.82 13.32
C PRO A 229 13.77 -17.60 14.72
N ASP A 230 14.09 -16.36 15.08
CA ASP A 230 14.62 -16.03 16.41
C ASP A 230 13.64 -16.28 17.55
N PHE A 231 12.35 -16.17 17.26
CA PHE A 231 11.26 -16.32 18.22
C PHE A 231 10.47 -17.61 18.01
N ALA A 232 10.87 -18.46 17.06
CA ALA A 232 10.12 -19.67 16.69
C ALA A 232 9.82 -20.59 17.88
N HIS A 233 10.71 -20.61 18.88
CA HIS A 233 10.56 -21.39 20.11
C HIS A 233 9.58 -20.76 21.12
N GLU A 234 9.30 -19.46 21.01
CA GLU A 234 8.37 -18.71 21.85
C GLU A 234 6.97 -18.60 21.25
N ILE A 235 6.83 -18.72 19.92
CA ILE A 235 5.55 -18.61 19.24
C ILE A 235 4.69 -19.86 19.52
N LYS A 236 3.51 -19.63 20.07
CA LYS A 236 2.49 -20.64 20.41
C LYS A 236 1.17 -20.27 19.76
N GLY A 237 0.31 -21.25 19.50
CA GLY A 237 -1.00 -20.99 18.90
C GLY A 237 -1.88 -20.09 19.77
N ASP A 238 -1.76 -20.19 21.09
CA ASP A 238 -2.42 -19.30 22.07
C ASP A 238 -2.09 -17.83 21.87
N HIS A 239 -0.93 -17.53 21.27
CA HIS A 239 -0.52 -16.16 20.99
C HIS A 239 -1.20 -15.57 19.75
N LEU A 240 -1.84 -16.40 18.91
CA LEU A 240 -2.35 -16.05 17.58
C LEU A 240 -3.87 -15.94 17.49
N VAL A 241 -4.58 -16.27 18.58
CA VAL A 241 -6.04 -16.32 18.61
C VAL A 241 -6.64 -15.37 19.65
N ASP A 242 -7.92 -15.05 19.49
CA ASP A 242 -8.72 -14.35 20.49
C ASP A 242 -9.27 -15.30 21.59
N ASP A 243 -10.06 -14.75 22.52
CA ASP A 243 -10.67 -15.51 23.63
C ASP A 243 -11.67 -16.58 23.16
N GLU A 244 -12.16 -16.51 21.92
CA GLU A 244 -13.04 -17.48 21.27
C GLU A 244 -12.26 -18.48 20.41
N GLY A 245 -10.95 -18.31 20.28
CA GLY A 245 -10.07 -19.15 19.50
C GLY A 245 -10.13 -18.90 18.00
N ASN A 246 -10.66 -17.76 17.55
CA ASN A 246 -10.56 -17.29 16.17
C ASN A 246 -9.20 -16.62 15.96
N TYR A 247 -8.70 -16.61 14.73
CA TYR A 247 -7.47 -15.91 14.42
C TYR A 247 -7.59 -14.41 14.69
N ASN A 248 -6.63 -13.87 15.44
CA ASN A 248 -6.58 -12.45 15.77
C ASN A 248 -5.55 -11.77 14.86
N ILE A 249 -5.99 -10.88 13.96
CA ILE A 249 -5.10 -10.12 13.07
C ILE A 249 -4.12 -9.19 13.84
N TYR A 250 -4.49 -8.79 15.06
CA TYR A 250 -3.69 -7.98 15.99
C TYR A 250 -2.94 -8.84 17.02
N ASN A 251 -2.71 -10.12 16.73
CA ASN A 251 -2.06 -11.03 17.66
C ASN A 251 -0.68 -10.56 18.12
N ARG A 252 -0.17 -11.16 19.20
CA ARG A 252 1.10 -10.77 19.86
C ARG A 252 2.30 -10.65 18.91
N TRP A 253 2.33 -11.43 17.83
CA TRP A 253 3.46 -11.46 16.90
C TRP A 253 3.25 -10.59 15.66
N ASN A 254 2.06 -10.02 15.48
CA ASN A 254 1.73 -9.15 14.36
C ASN A 254 1.26 -7.76 14.76
N GLY A 255 0.73 -7.53 15.96
CA GLY A 255 0.09 -6.26 16.34
C GLY A 255 1.03 -5.15 16.81
N HIS A 256 2.34 -5.41 16.92
CA HIS A 256 3.28 -4.45 17.51
C HIS A 256 4.34 -3.98 16.51
N THR A 257 4.71 -2.71 16.62
CA THR A 257 5.67 -2.05 15.72
C THR A 257 7.12 -2.12 16.20
N ASN A 258 7.35 -2.60 17.43
CA ASN A 258 8.67 -2.55 18.09
C ASN A 258 9.27 -3.93 18.45
N THR A 259 8.68 -5.02 17.97
CA THR A 259 9.11 -6.40 18.29
C THR A 259 10.08 -6.97 17.26
N GLY A 260 10.12 -6.39 16.06
CA GLY A 260 10.83 -6.97 14.91
C GLY A 260 10.07 -8.11 14.25
N THR A 261 8.82 -8.33 14.64
CA THR A 261 7.97 -9.42 14.13
C THR A 261 6.75 -8.84 13.42
N ILE A 262 6.47 -9.37 12.23
CA ILE A 262 5.28 -9.02 11.43
C ILE A 262 4.98 -10.19 10.50
N ALA A 263 3.70 -10.43 10.25
CA ALA A 263 3.23 -11.42 9.28
C ALA A 263 2.50 -10.74 8.12
N HIS A 264 1.56 -9.84 8.44
CA HIS A 264 0.70 -9.22 7.44
C HIS A 264 0.28 -7.80 7.86
N LEU A 265 -0.32 -7.10 6.91
CA LEU A 265 -0.83 -5.74 7.03
C LEU A 265 -1.98 -5.69 8.06
N ILE A 266 -2.05 -4.61 8.85
CA ILE A 266 -3.15 -4.34 9.80
C ILE A 266 -3.66 -2.90 9.72
N GLN A 267 -2.98 -2.03 8.98
CA GLN A 267 -3.47 -0.69 8.73
C GLN A 267 -4.70 -0.80 7.82
N ILE A 268 -5.79 -0.16 8.25
CA ILE A 268 -7.14 -0.41 7.69
C ILE A 268 -7.30 -0.07 6.20
N ASN A 269 -6.55 0.89 5.69
CA ASN A 269 -6.57 1.28 4.27
C ASN A 269 -5.67 0.38 3.41
N ASN A 270 -4.78 -0.40 4.03
CA ASN A 270 -3.87 -1.32 3.36
C ASN A 270 -4.52 -2.69 3.12
N SER A 271 -5.62 -2.73 2.37
CA SER A 271 -6.37 -3.97 2.05
C SER A 271 -6.20 -4.40 0.59
N LEU A 272 -6.31 -5.71 0.31
CA LEU A 272 -6.29 -6.25 -1.06
C LEU A 272 -7.53 -5.85 -1.86
N SER A 273 -8.67 -5.78 -1.19
CA SER A 273 -9.91 -5.30 -1.82
C SER A 273 -9.81 -3.83 -2.27
N ALA A 274 -9.08 -2.99 -1.54
CA ALA A 274 -8.89 -1.58 -1.88
C ALA A 274 -8.09 -1.37 -3.18
N GLU A 275 -7.11 -2.21 -3.50
CA GLU A 275 -6.38 -2.05 -4.78
C GLU A 275 -7.26 -2.36 -5.99
N ILE A 276 -8.13 -3.38 -5.89
CA ILE A 276 -9.12 -3.71 -6.94
C ILE A 276 -10.07 -2.53 -7.10
N ASP A 277 -10.57 -1.97 -6.00
CA ASP A 277 -11.42 -0.79 -6.00
C ASP A 277 -10.76 0.40 -6.71
N ILE A 278 -9.56 0.80 -6.28
CA ILE A 278 -8.84 1.93 -6.88
C ILE A 278 -8.60 1.70 -8.38
N ALA A 279 -8.12 0.52 -8.78
CA ALA A 279 -7.89 0.19 -10.18
C ALA A 279 -9.20 0.19 -11.00
N ALA A 280 -10.28 -0.34 -10.43
CA ALA A 280 -11.58 -0.40 -11.09
C ALA A 280 -12.20 0.99 -11.24
N GLN A 281 -12.26 1.78 -10.18
CA GLN A 281 -12.87 3.11 -10.18
C GLN A 281 -12.06 4.14 -10.99
N ALA A 282 -10.74 3.96 -11.08
CA ALA A 282 -9.89 4.80 -11.93
C ALA A 282 -10.17 4.63 -13.43
N THR A 283 -10.86 3.57 -13.86
CA THR A 283 -11.33 3.46 -15.26
C THR A 283 -12.39 4.51 -15.61
N VAL A 284 -13.04 5.11 -14.60
CA VAL A 284 -14.04 6.16 -14.79
C VAL A 284 -13.35 7.50 -15.02
N THR A 285 -13.31 7.91 -16.27
CA THR A 285 -12.78 9.22 -16.65
C THR A 285 -13.69 10.39 -16.27
N ARG A 286 -13.09 11.54 -15.97
CA ARG A 286 -13.78 12.74 -15.52
C ARG A 286 -13.40 13.95 -16.37
N SER A 287 -14.30 14.91 -16.52
CA SER A 287 -14.01 16.23 -17.09
C SER A 287 -14.30 17.33 -16.09
N ASP A 288 -13.59 18.45 -16.16
CA ASP A 288 -13.84 19.61 -15.33
C ASP A 288 -15.17 20.30 -15.70
N LEU A 289 -15.78 21.01 -14.75
CA LEU A 289 -17.05 21.70 -14.98
C LEU A 289 -16.92 22.91 -15.89
N VAL A 290 -15.83 23.65 -15.73
CA VAL A 290 -15.65 25.01 -16.22
C VAL A 290 -15.37 25.01 -17.71
N TYR A 291 -14.48 24.12 -18.16
CA TYR A 291 -14.03 24.04 -19.54
C TYR A 291 -14.45 22.73 -20.23
N GLY A 292 -14.91 21.73 -19.48
CA GLY A 292 -15.25 20.42 -20.04
C GLY A 292 -14.02 19.60 -20.43
N GLU A 293 -12.83 20.00 -19.97
CA GLU A 293 -11.56 19.37 -20.27
C GLU A 293 -11.34 18.13 -19.40
N PRO A 294 -10.63 17.10 -19.88
CA PRO A 294 -10.33 15.92 -19.08
C PRO A 294 -9.53 16.28 -17.80
N ILE A 295 -9.94 15.73 -16.67
CA ILE A 295 -9.15 15.82 -15.43
C ILE A 295 -7.95 14.88 -15.56
N THR A 296 -6.74 15.43 -15.58
CA THR A 296 -5.48 14.69 -15.76
C THR A 296 -4.49 14.86 -14.62
N ASN A 297 -4.71 15.84 -13.74
CA ASN A 297 -3.92 15.96 -12.51
C ASN A 297 -4.24 14.77 -11.59
N MET A 298 -3.22 13.99 -11.22
CA MET A 298 -3.40 12.76 -10.43
C MET A 298 -4.03 12.99 -9.05
N LEU A 299 -3.71 14.10 -8.38
CA LEU A 299 -4.23 14.42 -7.05
C LEU A 299 -5.71 14.81 -7.12
N THR A 300 -6.04 15.67 -8.08
CA THR A 300 -7.45 16.05 -8.34
C THR A 300 -8.26 14.85 -8.79
N LEU A 301 -7.70 13.98 -9.64
CA LEU A 301 -8.39 12.78 -10.10
C LEU A 301 -8.67 11.81 -8.94
N CYS A 302 -7.68 11.58 -8.08
CA CYS A 302 -7.78 10.69 -6.91
C CYS A 302 -8.76 11.20 -5.85
N GLY A 303 -8.64 12.48 -5.50
CA GLY A 303 -9.48 13.14 -4.51
C GLY A 303 -10.75 13.66 -5.14
N ASP A 304 -10.87 14.98 -5.23
CA ASP A 304 -12.12 15.69 -5.54
C ASP A 304 -12.83 15.19 -6.81
N GLY A 305 -12.11 14.82 -7.86
CA GLY A 305 -12.67 14.44 -9.15
C GLY A 305 -13.36 13.07 -9.18
N SER A 306 -12.79 12.05 -8.51
CA SER A 306 -13.32 10.67 -8.54
C SER A 306 -13.55 10.04 -7.16
N ALA A 307 -12.89 10.55 -6.12
CA ALA A 307 -12.97 10.10 -4.73
C ALA A 307 -12.76 8.60 -4.53
N TYR A 308 -11.83 8.00 -5.29
CA TYR A 308 -11.50 6.57 -5.18
C TYR A 308 -10.39 6.29 -4.16
N GLY A 309 -9.65 7.30 -3.70
CA GLY A 309 -8.50 7.09 -2.81
C GLY A 309 -8.02 8.35 -2.13
N ASN A 310 -6.89 8.25 -1.43
CA ASN A 310 -6.28 9.33 -0.66
C ASN A 310 -5.16 10.04 -1.45
N PRO A 311 -5.33 11.33 -1.82
CA PRO A 311 -4.32 12.11 -2.53
C PRO A 311 -2.98 12.27 -1.80
N SER A 312 -2.94 12.00 -0.50
CA SER A 312 -1.73 12.14 0.33
C SER A 312 -0.88 10.86 0.39
N ARG A 313 -1.25 9.79 -0.32
CA ARG A 313 -0.47 8.54 -0.48
C ARG A 313 0.36 8.59 -1.77
N ASN A 314 1.40 7.77 -1.87
CA ASN A 314 2.08 7.54 -3.14
C ASN A 314 1.23 6.65 -4.07
N SER A 315 0.63 5.59 -3.53
CA SER A 315 -0.09 4.55 -4.27
C SER A 315 -1.30 5.10 -5.05
N ASP A 316 -2.28 5.68 -4.35
CA ASP A 316 -3.62 5.87 -4.90
C ASP A 316 -3.62 6.84 -6.10
N PRO A 317 -2.94 8.01 -6.03
CA PRO A 317 -2.84 8.89 -7.18
C PRO A 317 -2.09 8.26 -8.35
N THR A 318 -1.04 7.48 -8.06
CA THR A 318 -0.20 6.83 -9.08
C THR A 318 -0.97 5.73 -9.81
N ILE A 319 -1.62 4.82 -9.07
CA ILE A 319 -2.47 3.76 -9.63
C ILE A 319 -3.56 4.38 -10.49
N GLY A 320 -4.30 5.35 -9.92
CA GLY A 320 -5.45 5.87 -10.63
C GLY A 320 -5.08 6.73 -11.84
N ALA A 321 -3.99 7.49 -11.81
CA ALA A 321 -3.51 8.22 -12.99
C ALA A 321 -3.09 7.27 -14.12
N ALA A 322 -2.34 6.21 -13.81
CA ALA A 322 -1.88 5.25 -14.81
C ALA A 322 -3.06 4.51 -15.47
N VAL A 323 -4.03 4.03 -14.69
CA VAL A 323 -5.24 3.39 -15.21
C VAL A 323 -6.05 4.37 -16.05
N ASN A 324 -6.28 5.59 -15.55
CA ASN A 324 -7.13 6.57 -16.23
C ASN A 324 -6.54 7.06 -17.54
N GLU A 325 -5.21 7.22 -17.62
CA GLU A 325 -4.51 7.58 -18.85
C GLU A 325 -4.84 6.60 -19.97
N VAL A 326 -4.72 5.30 -19.71
CA VAL A 326 -5.06 4.23 -20.66
C VAL A 326 -6.53 4.30 -21.07
N CYS A 327 -7.45 4.45 -20.10
CA CYS A 327 -8.88 4.55 -20.40
C CYS A 327 -9.25 5.81 -21.20
N ARG A 328 -8.55 6.93 -21.02
CA ARG A 328 -8.75 8.16 -21.81
C ARG A 328 -8.26 7.99 -23.25
N LEU A 329 -7.08 7.40 -23.46
CA LEU A 329 -6.54 7.15 -24.81
C LEU A 329 -7.48 6.31 -25.68
N ALA A 330 -8.17 5.34 -25.08
CA ALA A 330 -9.17 4.50 -25.75
C ALA A 330 -10.38 5.26 -26.32
N ARG A 331 -10.55 6.53 -25.97
CA ARG A 331 -11.65 7.39 -26.43
C ARG A 331 -11.19 8.48 -27.38
N ASP A 332 -9.89 8.60 -27.61
CA ASP A 332 -9.38 9.48 -28.64
C ASP A 332 -9.77 8.95 -30.02
N THR A 333 -10.14 9.87 -30.91
CA THR A 333 -10.40 9.64 -32.33
C THR A 333 -9.26 8.94 -33.07
N VAL A 334 -8.06 8.94 -32.50
CA VAL A 334 -6.85 8.33 -33.06
C VAL A 334 -6.83 6.80 -32.93
N CYS A 335 -7.42 6.22 -31.88
CA CYS A 335 -7.41 4.77 -31.65
C CYS A 335 -8.73 4.26 -31.06
N PRO A 336 -9.75 3.95 -31.89
CA PRO A 336 -11.06 3.47 -31.42
C PRO A 336 -11.04 1.98 -31.03
N ILE A 337 -9.99 1.53 -30.34
CA ILE A 337 -9.97 0.19 -29.76
C ILE A 337 -10.62 0.29 -28.38
N PRO A 338 -11.66 -0.51 -28.06
CA PRO A 338 -12.17 -0.59 -26.71
C PRO A 338 -11.08 -1.20 -25.82
N VAL A 339 -10.31 -0.35 -25.13
CA VAL A 339 -9.32 -0.79 -24.15
C VAL A 339 -10.02 -1.11 -22.85
N THR A 340 -9.73 -2.30 -22.35
CA THR A 340 -10.22 -2.82 -21.08
C THR A 340 -9.04 -3.19 -20.20
N ILE A 341 -9.24 -3.05 -18.89
CA ILE A 341 -8.21 -3.18 -17.87
C ILE A 341 -8.70 -4.19 -16.83
N SER A 342 -7.78 -4.97 -16.26
CA SER A 342 -8.00 -5.76 -15.06
C SER A 342 -6.74 -5.71 -14.21
N VAL A 343 -6.86 -5.98 -12.90
CA VAL A 343 -5.71 -6.36 -12.08
C VAL A 343 -5.22 -7.74 -12.52
N LYS A 344 -3.91 -7.93 -12.57
CA LYS A 344 -3.25 -9.17 -12.99
C LYS A 344 -3.29 -10.21 -11.88
N ASP A 345 -3.56 -11.46 -12.24
CA ASP A 345 -3.40 -12.61 -11.36
C ASP A 345 -1.89 -13.00 -11.20
N PRO A 346 -1.44 -13.42 -10.00
CA PRO A 346 -2.14 -13.42 -8.73
C PRO A 346 -2.31 -12.02 -8.16
N VAL A 347 -3.53 -11.72 -7.71
CA VAL A 347 -3.91 -10.41 -7.17
C VAL A 347 -3.24 -10.19 -5.82
N ALA A 348 -2.29 -9.27 -5.79
CA ALA A 348 -1.67 -8.78 -4.57
C ALA A 348 -0.89 -7.48 -4.83
N LEU A 349 -0.53 -6.85 -3.71
CA LEU A 349 0.51 -5.85 -3.64
C LEU A 349 1.85 -6.55 -3.44
N TYR A 350 2.85 -6.17 -4.22
CA TYR A 350 4.18 -6.78 -4.16
C TYR A 350 5.25 -5.76 -3.84
N MET A 351 6.22 -6.15 -3.01
CA MET A 351 7.56 -5.59 -3.08
C MET A 351 8.11 -5.99 -4.46
N TYR A 352 8.00 -5.07 -5.40
CA TYR A 352 8.31 -5.28 -6.81
C TYR A 352 9.83 -5.24 -7.04
N ASP A 353 10.50 -4.31 -6.38
CA ASP A 353 11.95 -4.16 -6.44
C ASP A 353 12.47 -3.61 -5.11
N ALA A 354 13.74 -3.86 -4.82
CA ALA A 354 14.42 -3.25 -3.69
C ALA A 354 15.92 -3.08 -3.98
N ASP A 355 16.45 -1.88 -3.77
CA ASP A 355 17.86 -1.57 -4.00
C ASP A 355 18.56 -1.13 -2.72
N PHE A 356 19.28 -2.07 -2.11
CA PHE A 356 20.09 -1.82 -0.91
C PHE A 356 21.59 -1.68 -1.21
N SER A 357 21.97 -1.47 -2.48
CA SER A 357 23.38 -1.43 -2.91
C SER A 357 24.18 -0.26 -2.33
N SER A 358 23.51 0.78 -1.82
CA SER A 358 24.15 1.91 -1.13
C SER A 358 24.58 1.59 0.30
N PHE A 359 24.11 0.48 0.89
CA PHE A 359 24.48 0.11 2.24
C PHE A 359 25.84 -0.57 2.27
N LEU A 360 26.64 -0.20 3.27
CA LEU A 360 27.90 -0.85 3.61
C LEU A 360 27.90 -1.22 5.09
N LEU A 361 28.66 -2.24 5.45
CA LEU A 361 28.82 -2.68 6.84
C LEU A 361 30.13 -2.13 7.45
N ASP A 362 30.01 -1.38 8.54
CA ASP A 362 31.15 -0.93 9.36
C ASP A 362 31.55 -2.01 10.37
N ARG A 363 32.46 -2.89 9.96
CA ARG A 363 32.97 -3.98 10.81
C ARG A 363 33.78 -3.51 12.01
N THR A 364 34.20 -2.25 12.04
CA THR A 364 34.90 -1.71 13.22
C THR A 364 33.93 -1.49 14.38
N GLY A 365 32.63 -1.32 14.09
CA GLY A 365 31.60 -0.99 15.07
C GLY A 365 31.77 0.39 15.73
N LYS A 366 32.71 1.21 15.24
CA LYS A 366 33.03 2.53 15.82
C LYS A 366 32.14 3.65 15.27
N ARG A 367 31.41 3.39 14.19
CA ARG A 367 30.44 4.28 13.56
C ARG A 367 30.99 5.67 13.22
N ARG A 368 32.15 5.70 12.54
CA ARG A 368 32.89 6.94 12.24
C ARG A 368 32.60 7.55 10.86
N GLY A 369 31.82 6.88 10.02
CA GLY A 369 31.53 7.31 8.65
C GLY A 369 32.73 7.18 7.70
N ASN A 370 33.76 6.40 8.06
CA ASN A 370 34.89 6.16 7.15
C ASN A 370 34.59 5.01 6.19
N VAL A 371 33.96 5.35 5.06
CA VAL A 371 33.57 4.41 3.99
C VAL A 371 34.71 3.50 3.52
N ARG A 372 35.97 3.95 3.61
CA ARG A 372 37.15 3.16 3.20
C ARG A 372 37.44 1.96 4.11
N GLU A 373 36.90 1.95 5.33
CA GLU A 373 37.04 0.87 6.31
C GLU A 373 35.82 -0.06 6.32
N MET A 374 34.80 0.23 5.51
CA MET A 374 33.57 -0.54 5.44
C MET A 374 33.63 -1.61 4.34
N VAL A 375 32.81 -2.63 4.48
CA VAL A 375 32.70 -3.74 3.53
C VAL A 375 31.31 -3.82 2.92
N GLN A 376 31.17 -4.59 1.83
CA GLN A 376 29.86 -4.93 1.28
C GLN A 376 29.01 -5.65 2.32
N VAL A 377 27.70 -5.39 2.30
CA VAL A 377 26.75 -6.05 3.19
C VAL A 377 26.76 -7.56 2.91
N PRO A 378 26.97 -8.42 3.93
CA PRO A 378 26.96 -9.86 3.75
C PRO A 378 25.62 -10.40 3.23
N GLU A 379 25.68 -11.53 2.52
CA GLU A 379 24.48 -12.30 2.16
C GLU A 379 23.70 -12.71 3.42
N GLY A 380 22.38 -12.79 3.30
CA GLY A 380 21.49 -13.14 4.41
C GLY A 380 21.14 -11.97 5.33
N VAL A 381 21.70 -10.75 5.10
CA VAL A 381 21.23 -9.55 5.81
C VAL A 381 19.83 -9.15 5.35
N PHE A 382 19.56 -9.22 4.05
CA PHE A 382 18.26 -9.01 3.43
C PHE A 382 17.68 -10.38 3.03
N ASP A 383 16.79 -10.91 3.86
CA ASP A 383 16.20 -12.24 3.72
C ASP A 383 14.73 -12.14 3.32
N TRP A 384 14.34 -12.72 2.19
CA TRP A 384 12.96 -12.71 1.67
C TRP A 384 12.07 -13.80 2.30
N CYS A 385 12.58 -14.48 3.33
CA CYS A 385 11.85 -15.43 4.18
C CYS A 385 11.17 -16.60 3.43
N ASP A 386 11.61 -16.87 2.19
CA ASP A 386 10.92 -17.75 1.24
C ASP A 386 9.40 -17.46 1.19
N ARG A 387 9.02 -16.18 1.20
CA ARG A 387 7.62 -15.74 1.11
C ARG A 387 7.49 -14.72 -0.03
N GLY A 388 7.00 -15.23 -1.16
CA GLY A 388 7.09 -14.56 -2.44
C GLY A 388 8.42 -14.83 -3.16
N ASP A 389 8.60 -14.19 -4.31
CA ASP A 389 9.81 -14.30 -5.13
C ASP A 389 10.15 -12.93 -5.74
N ILE A 390 11.10 -12.22 -5.11
CA ILE A 390 11.54 -10.90 -5.59
C ILE A 390 12.16 -10.97 -7.00
N THR A 391 12.74 -12.11 -7.41
CA THR A 391 13.33 -12.27 -8.75
C THR A 391 12.28 -12.29 -9.86
N ARG A 392 11.01 -12.48 -9.48
CA ARG A 392 9.82 -12.38 -10.33
C ARG A 392 8.99 -11.13 -10.01
N ASN A 393 9.55 -10.20 -9.26
CA ASN A 393 8.88 -8.99 -8.77
C ASN A 393 7.62 -9.29 -7.92
N MET A 394 7.63 -10.40 -7.18
CA MET A 394 6.54 -10.86 -6.32
C MET A 394 7.01 -11.05 -4.87
N GLY A 395 7.82 -10.14 -4.33
CA GLY A 395 8.23 -10.19 -2.92
C GLY A 395 7.05 -9.87 -2.00
N LEU A 396 6.88 -10.64 -0.92
CA LEU A 396 5.79 -10.44 0.06
C LEU A 396 6.30 -10.14 1.48
N HIS A 397 7.45 -10.72 1.85
CA HIS A 397 8.06 -10.50 3.16
C HIS A 397 9.56 -10.25 3.00
N LEU A 398 10.08 -9.30 3.77
CA LEU A 398 11.51 -9.01 3.83
C LEU A 398 11.91 -8.85 5.29
N ARG A 399 12.85 -9.67 5.73
CA ARG A 399 13.50 -9.57 7.02
C ARG A 399 14.91 -9.04 6.85
N VAL A 400 15.21 -7.97 7.57
CA VAL A 400 16.52 -7.35 7.64
C VAL A 400 17.12 -7.64 9.01
N SER A 401 18.26 -8.32 9.06
CA SER A 401 18.99 -8.60 10.31
C SER A 401 20.43 -8.99 10.05
N ILE A 402 21.36 -8.63 10.94
CA ILE A 402 22.74 -9.15 10.86
C ILE A 402 22.73 -10.65 11.21
N PRO A 403 23.30 -11.54 10.37
CA PRO A 403 23.36 -12.96 10.70
C PRO A 403 24.09 -13.20 12.03
N LYS A 404 23.60 -14.17 12.82
CA LYS A 404 24.14 -14.45 14.15
C LYS A 404 25.63 -14.78 14.11
N GLY A 405 26.37 -14.25 15.09
CA GLY A 405 27.79 -14.53 15.28
C GLY A 405 28.74 -13.63 14.49
N LEU A 406 28.22 -12.68 13.69
CA LEU A 406 29.07 -11.63 13.12
C LEU A 406 29.43 -10.62 14.21
N LYS A 407 30.73 -10.49 14.48
CA LYS A 407 31.31 -9.61 15.49
C LYS A 407 32.11 -8.49 14.86
N THR A 408 32.38 -7.46 15.66
CA THR A 408 33.34 -6.40 15.30
C THR A 408 34.73 -7.00 15.06
N ASP A 409 35.58 -6.31 14.31
CA ASP A 409 36.93 -6.79 13.97
C ASP A 409 37.84 -7.00 15.19
N ASP A 410 37.54 -6.34 16.31
CA ASP A 410 38.22 -6.51 17.59
C ASP A 410 37.54 -7.52 18.53
N ASP A 411 36.49 -8.21 18.05
CA ASP A 411 35.74 -9.24 18.76
C ASP A 411 35.02 -8.76 20.04
N THR A 412 34.86 -7.44 20.21
CA THR A 412 34.34 -6.84 21.45
C THR A 412 32.81 -6.93 21.59
N ARG A 413 32.07 -6.94 20.48
CA ARG A 413 30.61 -7.09 20.46
C ARG A 413 30.08 -7.68 19.17
N ASP A 414 28.84 -8.14 19.20
CA ASP A 414 28.11 -8.51 17.98
C ASP A 414 27.77 -7.25 17.16
N LEU A 415 27.78 -7.40 15.83
CA LEU A 415 27.35 -6.37 14.89
C LEU A 415 25.82 -6.30 14.85
N THR A 416 25.30 -5.10 14.67
CA THR A 416 23.86 -4.81 14.62
C THR A 416 23.53 -4.08 13.32
N LEU A 417 22.24 -3.91 12.99
CA LEU A 417 21.88 -3.15 11.79
C LEU A 417 22.31 -1.69 11.90
N SER A 418 22.48 -1.15 13.11
CA SER A 418 23.03 0.19 13.32
C SER A 418 24.52 0.34 12.94
N ASP A 419 25.19 -0.76 12.61
CA ASP A 419 26.54 -0.74 11.99
C ASP A 419 26.49 -0.67 10.46
N LEU A 420 25.30 -0.71 9.86
CA LEU A 420 25.11 -0.42 8.45
C LEU A 420 25.14 1.10 8.22
N PHE A 421 25.88 1.49 7.18
CA PHE A 421 26.03 2.86 6.71
C PHE A 421 25.44 2.97 5.31
N ASP A 422 24.42 3.80 5.17
CA ASP A 422 23.85 4.19 3.88
C ASP A 422 24.72 5.28 3.25
N GLN A 423 25.33 5.00 2.11
CA GLN A 423 26.11 5.98 1.36
C GLN A 423 25.25 7.05 0.67
N ASN A 424 23.96 6.78 0.48
CA ASN A 424 22.99 7.75 0.01
C ASN A 424 22.50 8.63 1.17
N ASN A 425 21.53 9.51 0.90
CA ASN A 425 20.92 10.38 1.91
C ASN A 425 21.95 11.19 2.72
N GLY A 426 23.03 11.65 2.09
CA GLY A 426 24.07 12.43 2.78
C GLY A 426 25.01 11.61 3.69
N GLY A 427 24.98 10.28 3.64
CA GLY A 427 25.92 9.41 4.35
C GLY A 427 25.58 9.26 5.83
N ARG A 428 24.85 8.20 6.21
CA ARG A 428 24.39 8.03 7.60
C ARG A 428 24.25 6.57 8.02
N TYR A 429 24.39 6.33 9.31
CA TYR A 429 24.14 5.01 9.88
C TYR A 429 22.65 4.72 10.02
N VAL A 430 22.29 3.45 10.14
CA VAL A 430 20.91 3.03 10.42
C VAL A 430 20.56 3.30 11.88
N HIS A 431 19.66 4.26 12.09
CA HIS A 431 19.07 4.59 13.39
C HIS A 431 17.62 4.11 13.50
N TYR A 432 16.96 3.91 12.35
CA TYR A 432 15.57 3.51 12.23
C TYR A 432 15.45 2.42 11.17
N GLY A 433 14.64 1.40 11.43
CA GLY A 433 14.26 0.41 10.42
C GLY A 433 13.44 0.99 9.29
N SER A 434 12.66 2.05 9.55
CA SER A 434 11.93 2.80 8.52
C SER A 434 12.83 3.42 7.43
N GLN A 435 14.15 3.51 7.63
CA GLN A 435 15.11 3.89 6.58
C GLN A 435 15.11 2.94 5.39
N PHE A 436 14.90 1.63 5.62
CA PHE A 436 14.91 0.66 4.52
C PHE A 436 13.68 0.79 3.62
N ALA A 437 12.57 1.34 4.12
CA ALA A 437 11.34 1.52 3.33
C ALA A 437 11.49 2.51 2.16
N ASP A 438 12.48 3.41 2.20
CA ASP A 438 12.79 4.29 1.07
C ASP A 438 13.36 3.54 -0.15
N TYR A 439 13.88 2.35 0.08
CA TYR A 439 14.56 1.52 -0.91
C TYR A 439 13.70 0.37 -1.42
N ILE A 440 12.46 0.25 -0.92
CA ILE A 440 11.50 -0.79 -1.33
C ILE A 440 10.48 -0.13 -2.26
N PHE A 441 10.36 -0.67 -3.47
CA PHE A 441 9.37 -0.24 -4.44
C PHE A 441 8.21 -1.22 -4.47
N MET A 442 7.03 -0.70 -4.18
CA MET A 442 5.78 -1.45 -4.21
C MET A 442 5.18 -1.44 -5.60
N SER A 443 4.33 -2.42 -5.91
CA SER A 443 3.52 -2.39 -7.13
C SER A 443 2.19 -3.10 -6.99
N VAL A 444 1.28 -2.69 -7.89
CA VAL A 444 0.19 -3.52 -8.42
C VAL A 444 0.40 -3.67 -9.92
N SER A 445 0.08 -4.84 -10.47
CA SER A 445 0.20 -5.08 -11.93
C SER A 445 -1.16 -5.18 -12.59
N GLY A 446 -1.30 -4.52 -13.74
CA GLY A 446 -2.50 -4.59 -14.57
C GLY A 446 -2.28 -5.40 -15.85
N VAL A 447 -3.39 -5.87 -16.43
CA VAL A 447 -3.45 -6.32 -17.84
C VAL A 447 -4.31 -5.33 -18.62
N VAL A 448 -3.84 -4.94 -19.80
CA VAL A 448 -4.47 -3.93 -20.65
C VAL A 448 -4.59 -4.51 -22.05
N GLY A 449 -5.79 -4.55 -22.60
CA GLY A 449 -6.01 -5.18 -23.90
C GLY A 449 -7.33 -4.78 -24.56
N PRO A 450 -7.63 -5.35 -25.74
CA PRO A 450 -8.93 -5.19 -26.37
C PRO A 450 -10.03 -5.77 -25.50
N LYS A 451 -11.28 -5.38 -25.76
CA LYS A 451 -12.47 -5.96 -25.12
C LYS A 451 -12.36 -7.51 -25.04
N PRO A 452 -12.46 -8.10 -23.84
CA PRO A 452 -12.30 -9.53 -23.66
C PRO A 452 -13.58 -10.28 -24.07
N GLU A 453 -13.43 -11.57 -24.37
CA GLU A 453 -14.55 -12.44 -24.75
C GLU A 453 -15.19 -13.08 -23.50
N PRO A 454 -16.53 -13.15 -23.40
CA PRO A 454 -17.18 -13.79 -22.26
C PRO A 454 -16.78 -15.26 -22.15
N GLN A 455 -16.53 -15.74 -20.93
CA GLN A 455 -16.14 -17.12 -20.69
C GLN A 455 -17.31 -18.09 -20.88
N ASN A 456 -18.54 -17.69 -20.51
CA ASN A 456 -19.76 -18.48 -20.62
C ASN A 456 -20.73 -17.92 -21.66
N ASP A 457 -21.41 -18.81 -22.39
CA ASP A 457 -22.45 -18.43 -23.36
C ASP A 457 -23.57 -17.64 -22.66
N GLY A 458 -23.81 -16.41 -23.11
CA GLY A 458 -24.85 -15.52 -22.59
C GLY A 458 -24.37 -14.50 -21.55
N GLU A 459 -23.10 -14.53 -21.13
CA GLU A 459 -22.54 -13.51 -20.26
C GLU A 459 -22.32 -12.21 -21.05
N ALA A 460 -23.11 -11.18 -20.72
CA ALA A 460 -23.15 -9.94 -21.46
C ALA A 460 -22.07 -8.97 -20.96
N TRP A 461 -21.23 -8.49 -21.87
CA TRP A 461 -20.34 -7.37 -21.58
C TRP A 461 -21.16 -6.14 -21.16
N PRO A 462 -20.79 -5.45 -20.06
CA PRO A 462 -21.62 -4.42 -19.41
C PRO A 462 -21.99 -3.22 -20.31
N GLY A 463 -21.24 -2.94 -21.38
CA GLY A 463 -21.65 -1.94 -22.36
C GLY A 463 -20.50 -1.34 -23.18
N LYS A 464 -20.81 -0.29 -23.95
CA LYS A 464 -19.77 0.51 -24.61
C LYS A 464 -18.95 1.29 -23.56
N PRO A 465 -17.71 1.71 -23.89
CA PRO A 465 -16.94 2.61 -23.03
C PRO A 465 -17.78 3.79 -22.56
N GLN A 466 -17.73 4.06 -21.26
CA GLN A 466 -18.53 5.11 -20.64
C GLN A 466 -18.08 6.51 -21.10
N PRO A 467 -19.04 7.44 -21.31
CA PRO A 467 -18.71 8.84 -21.54
C PRO A 467 -18.04 9.43 -20.28
N ALA A 468 -17.22 10.47 -20.47
CA ALA A 468 -16.63 11.18 -19.35
C ALA A 468 -17.75 11.76 -18.47
N LEU A 469 -17.63 11.58 -17.16
CA LEU A 469 -18.55 12.20 -16.22
C LEU A 469 -18.05 13.62 -15.95
N THR A 470 -18.87 14.62 -16.27
CA THR A 470 -18.59 16.00 -15.91
C THR A 470 -18.66 16.13 -14.40
N TYR A 471 -17.52 16.44 -13.81
CA TYR A 471 -17.41 16.81 -12.41
C TYR A 471 -18.06 18.18 -12.23
N THR A 472 -18.98 18.32 -11.29
CA THR A 472 -19.59 19.62 -10.93
C THR A 472 -18.96 20.09 -9.60
N GLU A 473 -18.25 21.22 -9.59
CA GLU A 473 -17.56 21.78 -8.40
C GLU A 473 -18.44 21.95 -7.15
N PRO A 474 -17.80 22.16 -5.98
CA PRO A 474 -16.89 21.26 -5.29
C PRO A 474 -17.72 20.45 -4.28
N TYR A 475 -17.33 19.21 -4.01
CA TYR A 475 -17.50 18.75 -2.64
C TYR A 475 -16.62 19.67 -1.78
N LEU A 476 -17.17 20.80 -1.29
CA LEU A 476 -16.82 21.30 0.04
C LEU A 476 -16.72 20.04 0.86
N GLN A 477 -15.50 19.66 1.28
CA GLN A 477 -15.24 18.42 2.01
C GLN A 477 -16.39 18.23 2.98
N LYS A 478 -17.34 17.35 2.64
CA LYS A 478 -18.04 16.67 3.72
C LYS A 478 -16.88 15.97 4.40
N PRO A 479 -16.60 16.26 5.68
CA PRO A 479 -15.56 15.53 6.38
C PRO A 479 -15.76 14.07 6.03
N PHE A 480 -14.70 13.41 5.58
CA PHE A 480 -14.72 12.00 5.23
C PHE A 480 -15.58 11.27 6.26
N ILE A 481 -16.78 10.86 5.87
CA ILE A 481 -17.60 9.98 6.68
C ILE A 481 -17.13 8.61 6.23
N GLU A 482 -16.33 7.98 7.08
CA GLU A 482 -15.95 6.57 6.94
C GLU A 482 -17.18 5.76 6.48
N PRO A 483 -16.99 4.74 5.60
CA PRO A 483 -18.08 3.83 5.27
C PRO A 483 -18.69 3.32 6.57
N LYS A 484 -19.94 3.70 6.83
CA LYS A 484 -20.67 3.19 7.99
C LYS A 484 -20.65 1.67 7.88
N VAL A 485 -20.07 1.00 8.88
CA VAL A 485 -20.25 -0.44 9.06
C VAL A 485 -21.75 -0.71 9.00
N LEU A 486 -22.14 -1.65 8.13
CA LEU A 486 -23.51 -2.14 8.06
C LEU A 486 -23.95 -2.61 9.46
N GLY A 487 -24.77 -1.81 10.14
CA GLY A 487 -25.58 -2.26 11.28
C GLY A 487 -25.28 -1.71 12.69
N GLY A 488 -24.59 -0.59 12.89
CA GLY A 488 -24.41 0.03 14.23
C GLY A 488 -25.20 1.35 14.42
N PRO A 489 -25.82 1.62 15.60
CA PRO A 489 -26.56 2.86 15.85
C PRO A 489 -25.66 4.10 15.95
N ASP A 490 -26.14 5.24 15.45
CA ASP A 490 -25.44 6.54 15.45
C ASP A 490 -24.99 6.97 16.86
N LEU A 491 -23.68 6.96 17.10
CA LEU A 491 -23.06 7.49 18.32
C LEU A 491 -22.36 8.83 18.05
N PHE A 492 -23.15 9.87 17.77
CA PHE A 492 -22.72 11.25 18.04
C PHE A 492 -23.29 11.68 19.40
N LYS A 493 -22.66 11.21 20.48
CA LYS A 493 -22.68 11.93 21.75
C LYS A 493 -21.41 12.77 21.81
N LYS A 494 -21.56 14.09 21.68
CA LYS A 494 -20.51 15.09 21.85
C LYS A 494 -19.87 14.93 23.24
N MET A 495 -18.54 14.79 23.29
CA MET A 495 -17.75 15.13 24.48
C MET A 495 -17.60 16.65 24.53
N GLY A 496 -18.05 17.27 25.61
CA GLY A 496 -17.91 18.70 25.86
C GLY A 496 -19.16 19.34 26.46
N GLU A 497 -19.63 18.81 27.59
CA GLU A 497 -20.54 19.50 28.51
C GLU A 497 -20.44 18.77 29.86
N ASP A 498 -19.50 19.21 30.70
CA ASP A 498 -19.65 19.11 32.15
C ASP A 498 -19.84 20.54 32.68
N ASP A 499 -20.83 20.67 33.55
CA ASP A 499 -21.16 21.80 34.42
C ASP A 499 -21.74 23.10 33.81
N ALA A 500 -23.08 23.15 33.70
CA ALA A 500 -23.84 24.31 34.15
C ALA A 500 -25.28 23.94 34.52
N ASP A 501 -25.54 24.07 35.82
CA ASP A 501 -26.80 23.93 36.52
C ASP A 501 -27.87 24.95 36.04
N GLU A 502 -29.10 24.48 36.00
CA GLU A 502 -30.40 25.18 36.11
C GLU A 502 -30.67 26.58 35.50
N THR A 503 -31.70 26.58 34.61
CA THR A 503 -32.86 27.52 34.53
C THR A 503 -33.02 28.51 33.34
N THR A 504 -34.18 28.33 32.69
CA THR A 504 -35.09 29.31 32.02
C THR A 504 -35.03 29.59 30.51
N PHE A 505 -35.96 28.89 29.81
CA PHE A 505 -36.94 29.33 28.79
C PHE A 505 -36.69 30.50 27.79
N ASP A 506 -36.77 30.11 26.51
CA ASP A 506 -37.56 30.66 25.39
C ASP A 506 -37.63 32.19 25.18
N ARG A 507 -37.11 32.66 24.03
CA ARG A 507 -37.93 33.27 22.96
C ARG A 507 -37.15 33.63 21.70
N LYS A 508 -37.72 33.17 20.58
CA LYS A 508 -37.49 33.54 19.16
C LYS A 508 -36.28 32.89 18.51
N GLY A 509 -36.57 31.75 17.87
CA GLY A 509 -35.73 31.14 16.86
C GLY A 509 -35.49 32.07 15.68
N ASP A 510 -34.22 32.43 15.50
CA ASP A 510 -33.53 32.52 14.23
C ASP A 510 -32.03 32.48 14.51
N SER A 511 -31.35 31.47 13.99
CA SER A 511 -29.89 31.49 13.87
C SER A 511 -29.46 30.68 12.66
N ARG A 512 -29.52 31.33 11.48
CA ARG A 512 -28.46 31.18 10.48
C ARG A 512 -27.14 31.64 11.13
N VAL A 513 -26.31 30.70 11.55
CA VAL A 513 -24.89 30.96 11.81
C VAL A 513 -24.09 29.80 11.22
N GLU A 514 -23.48 30.09 10.08
CA GLU A 514 -22.37 29.35 9.49
C GLU A 514 -21.23 29.24 10.51
N PHE A 515 -20.68 28.05 10.69
CA PHE A 515 -19.36 27.89 11.29
C PHE A 515 -18.44 27.20 10.27
N ASN A 516 -17.82 28.04 9.44
CA ASN A 516 -16.50 27.77 8.88
C ASN A 516 -15.49 27.92 10.04
N ALA A 517 -14.68 26.90 10.30
CA ALA A 517 -13.55 27.03 11.21
C ALA A 517 -12.44 27.84 10.53
N VAL A 518 -12.48 29.13 10.86
CA VAL A 518 -11.50 30.22 10.82
C VAL A 518 -10.02 29.78 10.78
N VAL A 519 -9.35 30.24 9.71
CA VAL A 519 -7.90 30.48 9.61
C VAL A 519 -7.46 31.32 10.81
N THR A 520 -6.53 30.84 11.62
CA THR A 520 -6.11 31.60 12.80
C THR A 520 -5.27 32.81 12.37
N THR A 521 -5.19 33.84 13.21
CA THR A 521 -4.39 35.04 12.93
C THR A 521 -2.90 34.71 12.69
N SER A 522 -2.40 33.60 13.25
CA SER A 522 -1.06 33.09 12.99
C SER A 522 -0.87 32.51 11.58
N ASP A 523 -1.93 31.95 10.99
CA ASP A 523 -1.90 31.43 9.61
C ASP A 523 -1.90 32.58 8.59
N LEU A 524 -2.53 33.71 8.91
CA LEU A 524 -2.51 34.92 8.08
C LEU A 524 -1.16 35.65 8.13
N GLU A 525 -0.50 35.73 9.29
CA GLU A 525 0.85 36.31 9.40
C GLU A 525 1.90 35.51 8.61
N ALA A 526 1.76 34.18 8.54
CA ALA A 526 2.62 33.31 7.71
C ALA A 526 2.38 33.48 6.20
N MET A 527 1.19 33.94 5.80
CA MET A 527 0.85 34.24 4.41
C MET A 527 1.28 35.66 4.00
N ASP A 528 1.15 36.66 4.88
CA ASP A 528 1.55 38.04 4.59
C ASP A 528 3.07 38.20 4.40
N LEU A 529 3.89 37.42 5.13
CA LEU A 529 5.34 37.35 4.91
C LEU A 529 5.75 36.84 3.51
N ARG A 530 4.84 36.17 2.78
CA ARG A 530 5.11 35.68 1.41
C ARG A 530 4.66 36.65 0.31
N VAL A 531 3.91 37.71 0.63
CA VAL A 531 3.29 38.61 -0.37
C VAL A 531 4.11 39.87 -0.64
N GLU A 532 4.98 40.32 0.27
CA GLU A 532 5.76 41.56 0.11
C GLU A 532 6.97 41.49 -0.84
N ALA A 533 7.34 40.31 -1.36
CA ALA A 533 8.38 40.20 -2.40
C ALA A 533 7.77 40.25 -3.82
N LYS A 534 7.11 41.37 -4.17
CA LYS A 534 6.67 41.67 -5.55
C LYS A 534 7.48 42.85 -6.08
N ASP A 535 8.53 42.57 -6.88
CA ASP A 535 8.96 43.38 -8.04
C ASP A 535 10.21 42.78 -8.76
N GLY A 536 9.97 41.83 -9.69
CA GLY A 536 10.71 41.45 -10.92
C GLY A 536 12.18 40.94 -10.91
N PRO A 537 12.69 40.25 -11.98
CA PRO A 537 12.05 39.80 -13.23
C PRO A 537 12.12 38.27 -13.50
N SER A 538 11.44 37.87 -14.58
CA SER A 538 11.17 36.50 -15.04
C SER A 538 12.40 35.65 -15.40
N GLY A 539 12.45 34.43 -14.87
CA GLY A 539 13.24 33.30 -15.41
C GLY A 539 13.86 32.40 -14.34
N TYR A 540 13.37 31.15 -14.23
CA TYR A 540 14.08 29.91 -13.80
C TYR A 540 14.67 29.87 -12.36
N MET A 541 14.32 28.94 -11.46
CA MET A 541 14.75 27.52 -11.26
C MET A 541 14.15 27.10 -9.89
N GLY A 542 13.70 25.89 -9.59
CA GLY A 542 14.40 24.58 -9.64
C GLY A 542 14.29 23.98 -8.23
N MET A 543 13.93 22.71 -8.03
CA MET A 543 14.89 21.59 -8.07
C MET A 543 16.24 21.96 -7.40
N PRO A 544 16.70 21.23 -6.37
CA PRO A 544 18.03 21.45 -5.83
C PRO A 544 19.08 21.37 -6.94
N GLU A 545 20.05 22.28 -6.91
CA GLU A 545 21.22 22.21 -7.78
C GLU A 545 21.89 20.82 -7.68
N PRO A 546 22.47 20.32 -8.79
CA PRO A 546 23.27 19.11 -8.76
C PRO A 546 24.40 19.27 -7.75
N GLY A 547 24.62 18.22 -6.96
CA GLY A 547 25.84 18.08 -6.17
C GLY A 547 27.10 18.25 -7.04
N PRO A 548 28.26 18.52 -6.41
CA PRO A 548 29.50 18.83 -7.10
C PRO A 548 29.91 17.79 -8.16
N PRO A 549 30.72 18.18 -9.16
CA PRO A 549 30.71 17.63 -10.53
C PRO A 549 31.22 16.19 -10.73
N ASN A 550 31.42 15.41 -9.67
CA ASN A 550 31.98 14.05 -9.74
C ASN A 550 31.23 13.05 -8.83
N GLY A 551 29.90 13.13 -8.76
CA GLY A 551 29.02 12.07 -8.22
C GLY A 551 28.32 11.33 -9.37
N PRO A 552 28.02 10.02 -9.24
CA PRO A 552 27.58 9.20 -10.36
C PRO A 552 26.19 9.63 -10.87
N ASP A 553 26.02 9.57 -12.19
CA ASP A 553 24.85 10.03 -12.94
C ASP A 553 23.52 9.57 -12.33
N TYR A 554 22.67 10.54 -11.93
CA TYR A 554 21.25 10.31 -11.73
C TYR A 554 20.63 9.86 -13.06
N GLN A 555 20.39 8.56 -13.21
CA GLN A 555 19.52 8.06 -14.26
C GLN A 555 18.11 8.54 -13.95
N SER A 556 17.66 9.56 -14.66
CA SER A 556 16.24 9.83 -14.88
C SER A 556 15.59 8.52 -15.29
N ILE A 557 14.74 7.95 -14.42
CA ILE A 557 13.87 6.83 -14.76
C ILE A 557 12.80 7.41 -15.68
N THR A 558 13.19 7.61 -16.93
CA THR A 558 12.24 7.70 -18.02
C THR A 558 11.64 6.30 -18.11
N PRO A 559 10.31 6.11 -17.99
CA PRO A 559 9.72 4.81 -18.26
C PRO A 559 10.23 4.37 -19.63
N LYS A 560 10.89 3.22 -19.70
CA LYS A 560 11.16 2.58 -20.97
C LYS A 560 9.79 2.22 -21.54
N VAL A 561 9.25 3.14 -22.33
CA VAL A 561 8.22 2.83 -23.31
C VAL A 561 8.91 1.86 -24.27
N ILE A 562 8.71 0.57 -24.04
CA ILE A 562 9.05 -0.46 -25.01
C ILE A 562 7.99 -0.28 -26.10
N TYR A 563 8.38 0.40 -27.17
CA TYR A 563 7.62 0.45 -28.43
C TYR A 563 7.51 -0.93 -29.05
#